data_AF-A0A1I2IF11-F1
#
_entry.id   AF-A0A1I2IF11-F1
#
_cell.length_a   1.000
_cell.length_b   1.000
_cell.length_c   1.000
_cell.angle_alpha   90.00
_cell.angle_beta   90.00
_cell.angle_gamma   90.00
#
_symmetry.space_group_name_H-M   'P 1'
#
loop_
_entity.id
_entity.type
_entity.pdbx_description
1 polymer ?
#
loop_
_entity_poly.entity_id
_entity_poly.type
_entity_poly.pdbx_seq_one_letter_code
_entity_poly.pdbx_strand_id
1 'polypeptide(L)'
;MSVVIRHPARTDRATADALAGYGVATVHEAQRRTGLLDPALRPVWGGAHIAGTAVTVSVPPADNWMIHVAVEQCRDGDVLVVAPTSPSQAGYFGDLLATSVMARGVRGLVIDAGCRDVAELARMGFPVWARHISAFGTVKETLGDVNTPVVCGGQRIEPGDVVVADDDGVVVVPRLRAAEVLAASEARERREAGLRERYARGELGLDVNTMRERLARKGLTYRDAPSGEDVSADASVDVPAAERTGGR
;
A
#
# COMPACT_ATOMS: atom_id res chain seq x y z
N MET A 1 30.28 -1.11 7.56
CA MET A 1 30.54 -2.56 7.76
C MET A 1 29.21 -3.25 7.53
N SER A 2 29.16 -4.23 6.63
CA SER A 2 27.93 -4.99 6.35
C SER A 2 27.49 -5.80 7.57
N VAL A 3 26.20 -5.83 7.86
CA VAL A 3 25.66 -6.44 9.07
C VAL A 3 24.34 -7.19 8.84
N VAL A 4 24.15 -8.27 9.59
CA VAL A 4 22.87 -8.99 9.72
C VAL A 4 22.42 -8.86 11.16
N ILE A 5 21.34 -8.12 11.41
CA ILE A 5 20.73 -8.05 12.74
C ILE A 5 19.80 -9.25 12.92
N ARG A 6 20.17 -10.16 13.83
CA ARG A 6 19.32 -11.31 14.18
C ARG A 6 18.28 -10.89 15.21
N HIS A 7 17.10 -11.49 15.13
CA HIS A 7 16.00 -11.30 16.11
C HIS A 7 15.59 -9.84 16.36
N PRO A 8 15.31 -9.03 15.32
CA PRO A 8 14.78 -7.69 15.53
C PRO A 8 13.43 -7.75 16.25
N ALA A 9 13.09 -6.66 16.96
CA ALA A 9 11.78 -6.52 17.56
C ALA A 9 10.71 -6.41 16.46
N ARG A 10 9.60 -7.12 16.62
CA ARG A 10 8.53 -7.25 15.62
C ARG A 10 7.19 -6.81 16.20
N THR A 11 6.31 -6.32 15.35
CA THR A 11 4.90 -6.17 15.72
C THR A 11 4.36 -7.52 16.16
N ASP A 12 3.46 -7.54 17.14
CA ASP A 12 2.80 -8.80 17.51
C ASP A 12 2.04 -9.36 16.30
N ARG A 13 2.05 -10.69 16.16
CA ARG A 13 1.50 -11.36 15.00
C ARG A 13 0.00 -11.11 14.84
N ALA A 14 -0.75 -11.10 15.94
CA ALA A 14 -2.20 -10.90 15.87
C ALA A 14 -2.55 -9.54 15.25
N THR A 15 -1.86 -8.47 15.66
CA THR A 15 -2.03 -7.14 15.08
C THR A 15 -1.61 -7.07 13.62
N ALA A 16 -0.45 -7.65 13.27
CA ALA A 16 0.01 -7.68 11.88
C ALA A 16 -0.95 -8.46 10.96
N ASP A 17 -1.48 -9.59 11.44
CA ASP A 17 -2.43 -10.43 10.71
C ASP A 17 -3.78 -9.74 10.56
N ALA A 18 -4.27 -9.07 11.61
CA ALA A 18 -5.54 -8.34 11.56
C ALA A 18 -5.53 -7.17 10.57
N LEU A 19 -4.37 -6.53 10.36
CA LEU A 19 -4.21 -5.49 9.34
C LEU A 19 -4.42 -6.00 7.91
N ALA A 20 -4.29 -7.30 7.64
CA ALA A 20 -4.62 -7.88 6.33
C ALA A 20 -6.13 -7.83 6.02
N GLY A 21 -6.98 -7.59 7.02
CA GLY A 21 -8.42 -7.38 6.82
C GLY A 21 -8.77 -6.00 6.24
N TYR A 22 -7.78 -5.11 6.09
CA TYR A 22 -7.96 -3.73 5.64
C TYR A 22 -7.05 -3.44 4.44
N GLY A 23 -7.59 -2.74 3.45
CA GLY A 23 -6.83 -2.32 2.27
C GLY A 23 -5.82 -1.20 2.58
N VAL A 24 -4.86 -1.02 1.67
CA VAL A 24 -3.81 0.01 1.73
C VAL A 24 -4.42 1.40 1.91
N ALA A 25 -5.48 1.72 1.17
CA ALA A 25 -6.16 3.01 1.26
C ALA A 25 -6.74 3.26 2.67
N THR A 26 -7.41 2.27 3.26
CA THR A 26 -7.99 2.36 4.61
C THR A 26 -6.90 2.55 5.66
N VAL A 27 -5.82 1.77 5.59
CA VAL A 27 -4.69 1.84 6.54
C VAL A 27 -3.95 3.18 6.42
N HIS A 28 -3.65 3.62 5.19
CA HIS A 28 -3.02 4.92 4.92
C HIS A 28 -3.82 6.08 5.52
N GLU A 29 -5.13 6.08 5.31
CA GLU A 29 -6.03 7.07 5.88
C GLU A 29 -6.09 7.00 7.42
N ALA A 30 -6.16 5.80 7.98
CA ALA A 30 -6.18 5.58 9.43
C ALA A 30 -4.94 6.13 10.14
N GLN A 31 -3.77 6.08 9.49
CA GLN A 31 -2.53 6.66 10.01
C GLN A 31 -2.25 8.10 9.56
N ARG A 32 -3.31 8.85 9.23
CA ARG A 32 -3.28 10.28 8.87
C ARG A 32 -2.52 10.57 7.57
N ARG A 33 -2.64 9.68 6.59
CA ARG A 33 -2.07 9.81 5.24
C ARG A 33 -0.55 9.87 5.25
N THR A 34 0.07 8.93 5.96
CA THR A 34 1.53 8.75 6.03
C THR A 34 1.90 7.32 5.64
N GLY A 35 3.17 7.05 5.38
CA GLY A 35 3.69 5.70 5.17
C GLY A 35 3.35 5.02 3.84
N LEU A 36 2.64 5.70 2.92
CA LEU A 36 2.40 5.17 1.57
C LEU A 36 3.71 5.21 0.75
N LEU A 37 4.05 4.08 0.13
CA LEU A 37 5.22 3.99 -0.75
C LEU A 37 4.92 4.62 -2.12
N ASP A 38 5.99 4.93 -2.85
CA ASP A 38 5.96 5.45 -4.22
C ASP A 38 5.02 4.62 -5.12
N PRO A 39 4.05 5.24 -5.82
CA PRO A 39 3.09 4.54 -6.68
C PRO A 39 3.72 3.83 -7.88
N ALA A 40 5.01 4.03 -8.16
CA ALA A 40 5.73 3.22 -9.15
C ALA A 40 5.95 1.77 -8.68
N LEU A 41 5.87 1.48 -7.36
CA LEU A 41 5.83 0.12 -6.84
C LEU A 41 4.44 -0.46 -7.07
N ARG A 42 4.33 -1.38 -8.02
CA ARG A 42 3.07 -2.00 -8.43
C ARG A 42 3.11 -3.50 -8.23
N PRO A 43 1.96 -4.13 -7.91
CA PRO A 43 1.87 -5.57 -7.96
C PRO A 43 2.20 -6.04 -9.38
N VAL A 44 3.05 -7.06 -9.50
CA VAL A 44 3.48 -7.58 -10.81
C VAL A 44 2.40 -8.45 -11.46
N TRP A 45 1.40 -8.85 -10.66
CA TRP A 45 0.15 -9.51 -11.05
C TRP A 45 -0.93 -9.12 -10.02
N GLY A 46 -2.20 -9.00 -10.44
CA GLY A 46 -3.26 -8.42 -9.60
C GLY A 46 -4.05 -9.42 -8.73
N GLY A 47 -4.71 -8.90 -7.69
CA GLY A 47 -5.59 -9.64 -6.80
C GLY A 47 -4.95 -10.14 -5.51
N ALA A 48 -3.68 -9.82 -5.27
CA ALA A 48 -3.01 -10.11 -4.02
C ALA A 48 -3.38 -9.09 -2.94
N HIS A 49 -3.57 -9.55 -1.71
CA HIS A 49 -3.72 -8.69 -0.53
C HIS A 49 -3.05 -9.37 0.66
N ILE A 50 -2.06 -8.70 1.25
CA ILE A 50 -1.30 -9.23 2.39
C ILE A 50 -1.05 -8.16 3.44
N ALA A 51 -0.81 -8.61 4.67
CA ALA A 51 -0.06 -7.86 5.66
C ALA A 51 0.96 -8.77 6.34
N GLY A 52 2.05 -8.20 6.88
CA GLY A 52 3.04 -8.95 7.65
C GLY A 52 4.18 -8.08 8.15
N THR A 53 5.09 -8.64 8.95
CA THR A 53 6.21 -7.87 9.49
C THR A 53 7.39 -7.82 8.54
N ALA A 54 8.00 -6.65 8.37
CA ALA A 54 9.11 -6.43 7.47
C ALA A 54 10.39 -7.16 7.91
N VAL A 55 10.97 -7.94 6.99
CA VAL A 55 12.39 -8.29 6.99
C VAL A 55 13.05 -7.42 5.94
N THR A 56 13.87 -6.47 6.39
CA THR A 56 14.48 -5.48 5.49
C THR A 56 15.82 -5.96 4.96
N VAL A 57 16.10 -5.65 3.70
CA VAL A 57 17.32 -6.03 3.00
C VAL A 57 17.84 -4.83 2.20
N SER A 58 19.03 -4.37 2.56
CA SER A 58 19.80 -3.42 1.76
C SER A 58 20.67 -4.21 0.78
N VAL A 59 20.57 -3.93 -0.51
CA VAL A 59 21.35 -4.62 -1.55
C VAL A 59 22.16 -3.63 -2.39
N PRO A 60 23.37 -3.97 -2.86
CA PRO A 60 24.05 -3.19 -3.89
C PRO A 60 23.30 -3.23 -5.23
N PRO A 61 23.49 -2.23 -6.11
CA PRO A 61 22.89 -2.26 -7.43
C PRO A 61 23.35 -3.48 -8.23
N ALA A 62 22.40 -4.17 -8.84
CA ALA A 62 22.53 -5.42 -9.59
C ALA A 62 23.15 -6.60 -8.81
N ASP A 63 23.02 -6.63 -7.48
CA ASP A 63 23.52 -7.72 -6.64
C ASP A 63 22.41 -8.28 -5.72
N ASN A 64 22.08 -9.56 -5.84
CA ASN A 64 20.99 -10.17 -5.06
C ASN A 64 21.47 -11.07 -3.91
N TRP A 65 22.75 -11.02 -3.55
CA TRP A 65 23.34 -11.95 -2.60
C TRP A 65 22.68 -11.89 -1.23
N MET A 66 22.41 -10.68 -0.72
CA MET A 66 21.82 -10.52 0.61
C MET A 66 20.36 -11.00 0.70
N ILE A 67 19.67 -11.18 -0.42
CA ILE A 67 18.32 -11.78 -0.40
C ILE A 67 18.40 -13.22 0.10
N HIS A 68 19.41 -13.99 -0.32
CA HIS A 68 19.63 -15.36 0.19
C HIS A 68 19.93 -15.37 1.69
N VAL A 69 20.73 -14.41 2.17
CA VAL A 69 21.03 -14.24 3.60
C VAL A 69 19.77 -13.89 4.39
N ALA A 70 18.90 -13.05 3.84
CA ALA A 70 17.64 -12.67 4.45
C ALA A 70 16.66 -13.84 4.58
N VAL A 71 16.64 -14.79 3.64
CA VAL A 71 15.78 -15.99 3.71
C VAL A 71 16.03 -16.78 5.00
N GLU A 72 17.28 -16.86 5.48
CA GLU A 72 17.60 -17.52 6.75
C GLU A 72 16.95 -16.81 7.96
N GLN A 73 16.75 -15.49 7.86
CA GLN A 73 16.20 -14.66 8.94
C GLN A 73 14.67 -14.58 8.92
N CYS A 74 14.05 -14.96 7.79
CA CYS A 74 12.61 -14.99 7.61
C CYS A 74 11.94 -16.03 8.50
N ARG A 75 10.75 -15.68 8.96
CA ARG A 75 9.81 -16.56 9.66
C ARG A 75 8.47 -16.50 8.96
N ASP A 76 7.58 -17.41 9.34
CA ASP A 76 6.21 -17.36 8.89
C ASP A 76 5.63 -15.96 9.15
N GLY A 77 4.78 -15.48 8.25
CA GLY A 77 4.12 -14.17 8.36
C GLY A 77 4.96 -12.95 7.98
N ASP A 78 6.21 -13.15 7.56
CA ASP A 78 7.08 -12.05 7.16
C ASP A 78 6.76 -11.53 5.75
N VAL A 79 7.07 -10.25 5.53
CA VAL A 79 7.14 -9.64 4.20
C VAL A 79 8.59 -9.23 3.97
N LEU A 80 9.17 -9.69 2.86
CA LEU A 80 10.53 -9.30 2.52
C LEU A 80 10.50 -7.90 1.87
N VAL A 81 11.32 -6.98 2.37
CA VAL A 81 11.41 -5.61 1.89
C VAL A 81 12.83 -5.36 1.41
N VAL A 82 13.02 -5.22 0.11
CA VAL A 82 14.34 -5.11 -0.52
C VAL A 82 14.51 -3.73 -1.14
N ALA A 83 15.57 -3.02 -0.78
CA ALA A 83 15.90 -1.72 -1.34
C ALA A 83 17.37 -1.70 -1.79
N PRO A 84 17.65 -1.29 -3.04
CA PRO A 84 19.03 -1.15 -3.46
C PRO A 84 19.64 0.14 -2.89
N THR A 85 20.94 0.15 -2.63
CA THR A 85 21.68 1.32 -2.11
C THR A 85 21.77 2.47 -3.11
N SER A 86 21.52 2.18 -4.39
CA SER A 86 21.29 3.15 -5.46
C SER A 86 20.26 2.60 -6.47
N PRO A 87 19.57 3.47 -7.24
CA PRO A 87 18.53 3.02 -8.18
C PRO A 87 19.02 1.93 -9.13
N SER A 88 18.21 0.88 -9.32
CA SER A 88 18.55 -0.26 -10.16
C SER A 88 17.31 -0.89 -10.80
N GLN A 89 17.44 -1.30 -12.06
CA GLN A 89 16.37 -1.92 -12.84
C GLN A 89 16.58 -3.42 -13.09
N ALA A 90 17.62 -4.02 -12.50
CA ALA A 90 17.90 -5.45 -12.65
C ALA A 90 16.81 -6.30 -11.99
N GLY A 91 16.60 -7.52 -12.47
CA GLY A 91 15.70 -8.53 -11.90
C GLY A 91 16.37 -9.32 -10.77
N TYR A 92 16.21 -8.85 -9.53
CA TYR A 92 16.87 -9.45 -8.35
C TYR A 92 16.19 -10.73 -7.86
N PHE A 93 14.88 -10.85 -8.13
CA PHE A 93 14.03 -11.87 -7.55
C PHE A 93 13.19 -12.54 -8.63
N GLY A 94 13.06 -13.86 -8.53
CA GLY A 94 12.30 -14.72 -9.44
C GLY A 94 11.83 -15.98 -8.72
N ASP A 95 11.38 -16.98 -9.48
CA ASP A 95 10.68 -18.17 -8.98
C ASP A 95 11.48 -19.01 -7.95
N LEU A 96 12.80 -19.15 -8.10
CA LEU A 96 13.64 -19.95 -7.20
C LEU A 96 13.74 -19.29 -5.82
N LEU A 97 13.88 -17.96 -5.79
CA LEU A 97 13.89 -17.21 -4.53
C LEU A 97 12.49 -17.20 -3.92
N ALA A 98 11.43 -17.06 -4.72
CA ALA A 98 10.04 -17.20 -4.28
C ALA A 98 9.81 -18.56 -3.60
N THR A 99 10.24 -19.65 -4.22
CA THR A 99 10.16 -21.01 -3.66
C THR A 99 10.85 -21.08 -2.29
N SER A 100 12.03 -20.49 -2.17
CA SER A 100 12.82 -20.49 -0.94
C SER A 100 12.16 -19.70 0.20
N VAL A 101 11.62 -18.51 -0.08
CA VAL A 101 10.94 -17.68 0.93
C VAL A 101 9.56 -18.23 1.30
N MET A 102 8.83 -18.82 0.35
CA MET A 102 7.57 -19.51 0.61
C MET A 102 7.76 -20.69 1.56
N ALA A 103 8.86 -21.45 1.42
CA ALA A 103 9.21 -22.52 2.35
C ALA A 103 9.47 -22.03 3.79
N ARG A 104 9.66 -20.71 4.00
CA ARG A 104 9.77 -20.06 5.30
C ARG A 104 8.46 -19.42 5.79
N GLY A 105 7.38 -19.47 4.99
CA GLY A 105 6.10 -18.82 5.30
C GLY A 105 6.08 -17.31 5.05
N VAL A 106 7.00 -16.80 4.22
CA VAL A 106 6.97 -15.39 3.78
C VAL A 106 5.75 -15.15 2.90
N ARG A 107 5.04 -14.06 3.16
CA ARG A 107 3.75 -13.72 2.52
C ARG A 107 3.89 -12.99 1.20
N GLY A 108 5.03 -12.34 0.96
CA GLY A 108 5.29 -11.60 -0.28
C GLY A 108 6.61 -10.84 -0.27
N LEU A 109 6.87 -10.16 -1.38
CA LEU A 109 8.04 -9.30 -1.58
C LEU A 109 7.61 -7.88 -1.95
N VAL A 110 8.22 -6.89 -1.32
CA VAL A 110 8.22 -5.49 -1.78
C VAL A 110 9.66 -5.13 -2.16
N ILE A 111 9.91 -4.74 -3.40
CA ILE A 111 11.26 -4.46 -3.90
C ILE A 111 11.34 -3.16 -4.69
N ASP A 112 12.16 -2.21 -4.22
CA ASP A 112 12.40 -0.93 -4.90
C ASP A 112 13.41 -1.07 -6.07
N ALA A 113 13.21 -2.12 -6.87
CA ALA A 113 14.03 -2.49 -8.02
C ALA A 113 13.21 -3.38 -8.97
N GLY A 114 13.88 -4.22 -9.78
CA GLY A 114 13.23 -5.16 -10.68
C GLY A 114 13.05 -6.57 -10.09
N CYS A 115 12.00 -7.26 -10.54
CA CYS A 115 11.86 -8.71 -10.45
C CYS A 115 11.71 -9.34 -11.84
N ARG A 116 11.73 -10.67 -11.90
CA ARG A 116 11.54 -11.47 -13.12
C ARG A 116 10.62 -12.66 -12.86
N ASP A 117 10.41 -13.48 -13.89
CA ASP A 117 9.63 -14.73 -13.82
C ASP A 117 8.16 -14.49 -13.39
N VAL A 118 7.60 -13.34 -13.76
CA VAL A 118 6.28 -12.85 -13.29
C VAL A 118 5.14 -13.85 -13.55
N ALA A 119 5.14 -14.54 -14.69
CA ALA A 119 4.15 -15.56 -14.99
C ALA A 119 4.21 -16.73 -14.00
N GLU A 120 5.40 -17.17 -13.63
CA GLU A 120 5.60 -18.24 -12.63
C GLU A 120 5.26 -17.74 -11.23
N LEU A 121 5.65 -16.51 -10.86
CA LEU A 121 5.27 -15.90 -9.59
C LEU A 121 3.75 -15.84 -9.40
N ALA A 122 3.01 -15.49 -10.47
CA ALA A 122 1.55 -15.51 -10.47
C ALA A 122 1.01 -16.94 -10.34
N ARG A 123 1.57 -17.91 -11.07
CA ARG A 123 1.17 -19.33 -10.99
C ARG A 123 1.42 -19.94 -9.61
N MET A 124 2.49 -19.51 -8.94
CA MET A 124 2.82 -19.89 -7.55
C MET A 124 1.92 -19.20 -6.52
N GLY A 125 1.22 -18.14 -6.90
CA GLY A 125 0.47 -17.28 -5.98
C GLY A 125 1.37 -16.51 -5.02
N PHE A 126 2.64 -16.25 -5.38
CA PHE A 126 3.57 -15.49 -4.55
C PHE A 126 3.55 -14.01 -4.96
N PRO A 127 3.01 -13.11 -4.10
CA PRO A 127 2.80 -11.74 -4.51
C PRO A 127 4.07 -10.91 -4.39
N VAL A 128 4.31 -10.08 -5.42
CA VAL A 128 5.47 -9.21 -5.51
C VAL A 128 5.02 -7.82 -5.94
N TRP A 129 5.44 -6.80 -5.18
CA TRP A 129 5.35 -5.40 -5.56
C TRP A 129 6.74 -4.93 -5.95
N ALA A 130 6.93 -4.58 -7.23
CA ALA A 130 8.22 -4.19 -7.78
C ALA A 130 8.10 -2.86 -8.53
N ARG A 131 9.21 -2.12 -8.61
CA ARG A 131 9.29 -0.92 -9.45
C ARG A 131 9.42 -1.27 -10.95
N HIS A 132 10.09 -2.39 -11.24
CA HIS A 132 10.35 -2.84 -12.60
C HIS A 132 10.07 -4.34 -12.77
N ILE A 133 9.71 -4.73 -13.99
CA ILE A 133 9.79 -6.12 -14.46
C ILE A 133 10.96 -6.18 -15.43
N SER A 134 11.95 -7.02 -15.15
CA SER A 134 13.21 -7.03 -15.90
C SER A 134 13.87 -8.40 -15.88
N ALA A 135 14.17 -8.96 -17.05
CA ALA A 135 14.91 -10.21 -17.18
C ALA A 135 16.43 -10.07 -16.97
N PHE A 136 16.94 -8.83 -16.85
CA PHE A 136 18.37 -8.57 -16.66
C PHE A 136 18.84 -9.13 -15.31
N GLY A 137 19.85 -10.00 -15.32
CA GLY A 137 20.31 -10.71 -14.12
C GLY A 137 21.10 -9.85 -13.12
N THR A 138 21.44 -10.46 -11.99
CA THR A 138 22.27 -9.88 -10.92
C THR A 138 23.47 -10.75 -10.61
N VAL A 139 24.48 -10.17 -9.98
CA VAL A 139 25.68 -10.85 -9.47
C VAL A 139 25.55 -11.16 -7.96
N LYS A 140 26.62 -11.71 -7.38
CA LYS A 140 26.78 -11.97 -5.93
C LYS A 140 28.23 -11.68 -5.52
N GLU A 141 28.59 -10.40 -5.49
CA GLU A 141 29.96 -9.91 -5.32
C GLU A 141 30.09 -8.93 -4.15
N THR A 142 29.06 -8.12 -3.90
CA THR A 142 29.10 -7.03 -2.92
C THR A 142 28.09 -7.29 -1.80
N LEU A 143 28.54 -7.10 -0.57
CA LEU A 143 27.67 -7.25 0.61
C LEU A 143 26.79 -6.02 0.81
N GLY A 144 25.58 -6.28 1.29
CA GLY A 144 24.68 -5.28 1.85
C GLY A 144 24.34 -5.60 3.30
N ASP A 145 23.12 -5.28 3.74
CA ASP A 145 22.70 -5.43 5.13
C ASP A 145 21.33 -6.14 5.23
N VAL A 146 21.09 -6.81 6.35
CA VAL A 146 19.80 -7.46 6.65
C VAL A 146 19.32 -7.03 8.02
N ASN A 147 18.02 -6.74 8.12
CA ASN A 147 17.37 -6.21 9.32
C ASN A 147 18.00 -4.91 9.83
N THR A 148 18.40 -4.04 8.91
CA THR A 148 18.71 -2.63 9.17
C THR A 148 17.61 -1.74 8.57
N PRO A 149 17.41 -0.50 9.05
CA PRO A 149 16.49 0.41 8.40
C PRO A 149 16.86 0.64 6.94
N VAL A 150 15.87 0.56 6.05
CA VAL A 150 16.01 0.85 4.61
C VAL A 150 15.08 1.98 4.18
N VAL A 151 15.36 2.60 3.04
CA VAL A 151 14.41 3.46 2.34
C VAL A 151 13.92 2.70 1.11
N CYS A 152 12.63 2.38 1.08
CA CYS A 152 11.99 1.63 -0.01
C CYS A 152 10.76 2.42 -0.47
N GLY A 153 10.67 2.75 -1.75
CA GLY A 153 9.57 3.53 -2.29
C GLY A 153 9.44 4.91 -1.61
N GLY A 154 10.56 5.53 -1.24
CA GLY A 154 10.58 6.82 -0.54
C GLY A 154 10.17 6.79 0.93
N GLN A 155 9.84 5.62 1.49
CA GLN A 155 9.50 5.47 2.92
C GLN A 155 10.64 4.78 3.67
N ARG A 156 10.93 5.26 4.88
CA ARG A 156 11.80 4.56 5.83
C ARG A 156 11.04 3.38 6.41
N ILE A 157 11.62 2.18 6.32
CA ILE A 157 11.05 0.94 6.85
C ILE A 157 12.04 0.36 7.86
N GLU A 158 11.58 0.17 9.10
CA GLU A 158 12.34 -0.53 10.12
C GLU A 158 12.03 -2.03 10.07
N PRO A 159 12.98 -2.90 10.43
CA PRO A 159 12.69 -4.32 10.63
C PRO A 159 11.58 -4.49 11.68
N GLY A 160 10.57 -5.29 11.34
CA GLY A 160 9.44 -5.55 12.23
C GLY A 160 8.27 -4.57 12.14
N ASP A 161 8.38 -3.49 11.37
CA ASP A 161 7.23 -2.68 10.95
C ASP A 161 6.23 -3.54 10.16
N VAL A 162 4.95 -3.16 10.15
CA VAL A 162 3.94 -3.88 9.36
C VAL A 162 3.91 -3.31 7.96
N VAL A 163 4.00 -4.18 6.96
CA VAL A 163 3.75 -3.84 5.57
C VAL A 163 2.36 -4.36 5.22
N VAL A 164 1.51 -3.49 4.70
CA VAL A 164 0.22 -3.84 4.10
C VAL A 164 0.32 -3.54 2.61
N ALA A 165 -0.08 -4.49 1.78
CA ALA A 165 0.04 -4.39 0.33
C ALA A 165 -1.15 -5.03 -0.37
N ASP A 166 -1.67 -4.33 -1.38
CA ASP A 166 -2.78 -4.76 -2.22
C ASP A 166 -2.63 -4.19 -3.65
N ASP A 167 -3.70 -4.22 -4.45
CA ASP A 167 -3.69 -3.70 -5.81
C ASP A 167 -3.42 -2.18 -5.92
N ASP A 168 -3.71 -1.40 -4.87
CA ASP A 168 -3.52 0.05 -4.85
C ASP A 168 -2.04 0.43 -4.57
N GLY A 169 -1.28 -0.47 -3.94
CA GLY A 169 0.15 -0.32 -3.71
C GLY A 169 0.62 -0.92 -2.39
N VAL A 170 1.45 -0.17 -1.66
CA VAL A 170 2.07 -0.61 -0.40
C VAL A 170 2.07 0.52 0.61
N VAL A 171 1.71 0.22 1.86
CA VAL A 171 1.83 1.14 2.99
C VAL A 171 2.60 0.46 4.12
N VAL A 172 3.54 1.20 4.72
CA VAL A 172 4.24 0.79 5.95
C VAL A 172 3.56 1.41 7.17
N VAL A 173 3.37 0.61 8.21
CA VAL A 173 2.87 1.01 9.52
C VAL A 173 3.98 0.79 10.55
N PRO A 174 4.46 1.85 11.23
CA PRO A 174 5.49 1.72 12.25
C PRO A 174 5.05 0.74 13.35
N ARG A 175 5.94 -0.18 13.74
CA ARG A 175 5.68 -1.24 14.73
C ARG A 175 5.02 -0.73 16.02
N LEU A 176 5.51 0.39 16.55
CA LEU A 176 5.03 0.98 17.80
C LEU A 176 3.64 1.63 17.67
N ARG A 177 3.13 1.80 16.45
CA ARG A 177 1.81 2.38 16.16
C ARG A 177 0.84 1.37 15.57
N ALA A 178 1.26 0.13 15.32
CA ALA A 178 0.45 -0.86 14.62
C ALA A 178 -0.91 -1.10 15.28
N ALA A 179 -0.96 -1.22 16.61
CA ALA A 179 -2.21 -1.40 17.35
C ALA A 179 -3.15 -0.18 17.27
N GLU A 180 -2.60 1.03 17.33
CA GLU A 180 -3.36 2.29 17.15
C GLU A 180 -3.97 2.37 15.74
N VAL A 181 -3.16 2.05 14.73
CA VAL A 181 -3.56 2.10 13.31
C VAL A 181 -4.58 1.02 12.99
N LEU A 182 -4.45 -0.19 13.56
CA LEU A 182 -5.45 -1.24 13.44
C LEU A 182 -6.80 -0.73 13.96
N ALA A 183 -6.87 -0.26 15.21
CA ALA A 183 -8.10 0.25 15.81
C ALA A 183 -8.74 1.39 15.00
N ALA A 184 -7.92 2.29 14.46
CA ALA A 184 -8.39 3.37 13.59
C ALA A 184 -8.91 2.88 12.23
N SER A 185 -8.30 1.82 11.67
CA SER A 185 -8.75 1.17 10.43
C SER A 185 -10.11 0.52 10.62
N GLU A 186 -10.32 -0.21 11.72
CA GLU A 186 -11.63 -0.81 12.00
C GLU A 186 -12.73 0.25 12.18
N ALA A 187 -12.42 1.33 12.90
CA ALA A 187 -13.35 2.43 13.09
C ALA A 187 -13.69 3.13 11.77
N ARG A 188 -12.73 3.21 10.84
CA ARG A 188 -12.95 3.74 9.50
C ARG A 188 -13.87 2.84 8.69
N GLU A 189 -13.60 1.53 8.59
CA GLU A 189 -14.45 0.61 7.84
C GLU A 189 -15.89 0.59 8.36
N ARG A 190 -16.09 0.56 9.68
CA ARG A 190 -17.45 0.63 10.27
C ARG A 190 -18.20 1.88 9.84
N ARG A 191 -17.52 3.03 9.78
CA ARG A 191 -18.11 4.29 9.31
C ARG A 191 -18.41 4.24 7.81
N GLU A 192 -17.48 3.74 7.01
CA GLU A 192 -17.64 3.66 5.56
C GLU A 192 -18.71 2.66 5.13
N ALA A 193 -18.89 1.56 5.85
CA ALA A 193 -19.99 0.63 5.64
C ALA A 193 -21.35 1.34 5.73
N GLY A 194 -21.58 2.13 6.77
CA GLY A 194 -22.81 2.92 6.92
C GLY A 194 -22.98 3.97 5.82
N LEU A 195 -21.89 4.61 5.38
CA LEU A 195 -21.93 5.56 4.26
C LEU A 195 -22.25 4.86 2.94
N ARG A 196 -21.67 3.68 2.70
CA ARG A 196 -21.87 2.88 1.48
C ARG A 196 -23.32 2.48 1.31
N GLU A 197 -24.00 2.08 2.39
CA GLU A 197 -25.44 1.80 2.38
C GLU A 197 -26.28 3.03 2.03
N ARG A 198 -25.95 4.21 2.58
CA ARG A 198 -26.64 5.47 2.25
C ARG A 198 -26.45 5.85 0.78
N TYR A 199 -25.23 5.75 0.28
CA TYR A 199 -24.93 6.03 -1.13
C TYR A 199 -25.62 5.03 -2.06
N ALA A 200 -25.69 3.75 -1.69
CA ALA A 200 -26.41 2.74 -2.47
C ALA A 200 -27.92 3.02 -2.54
N ARG A 201 -28.49 3.73 -1.55
CA ARG A 201 -29.88 4.23 -1.57
C ARG A 201 -30.06 5.53 -2.37
N GLY A 202 -29.01 6.02 -3.04
CA GLY A 202 -29.04 7.24 -3.83
C GLY A 202 -28.91 8.54 -3.02
N GLU A 203 -28.65 8.46 -1.71
CA GLU A 203 -28.35 9.67 -0.94
C GLU A 203 -27.03 10.28 -1.44
N LEU A 204 -27.03 11.58 -1.72
CA LEU A 204 -25.85 12.27 -2.23
C LEU A 204 -24.81 12.49 -1.14
N GLY A 205 -23.53 12.30 -1.48
CA GLY A 205 -22.40 12.61 -0.58
C GLY A 205 -22.39 14.06 -0.07
N LEU A 206 -22.93 14.99 -0.86
CA LEU A 206 -23.07 16.40 -0.47
C LEU A 206 -24.00 16.59 0.75
N ASP A 207 -25.03 15.77 0.85
CA ASP A 207 -26.05 15.81 1.91
C ASP A 207 -25.61 15.00 3.12
N VAL A 208 -25.16 13.77 2.85
CA VAL A 208 -24.67 12.82 3.86
C VAL A 208 -23.55 13.41 4.71
N ASN A 209 -22.66 14.20 4.10
CA ASN A 209 -21.52 14.84 4.76
C ASN A 209 -21.70 16.34 5.02
N THR A 210 -22.94 16.85 4.91
CA THR A 210 -23.30 18.25 5.20
C THR A 210 -22.37 19.28 4.52
N MET A 211 -22.06 19.06 3.24
CA MET A 211 -21.06 19.84 2.51
C MET A 211 -21.61 21.14 1.92
N ARG A 212 -22.92 21.22 1.66
CA ARG A 212 -23.54 22.32 0.89
C ARG A 212 -23.28 23.70 1.47
N GLU A 213 -23.47 23.90 2.78
CA GLU A 213 -23.22 25.18 3.44
C GLU A 213 -21.75 25.59 3.36
N ARG A 214 -20.83 24.63 3.50
CA ARG A 214 -19.39 24.90 3.42
C ARG A 214 -18.98 25.27 2.00
N LEU A 215 -19.59 24.63 0.99
CA LEU A 215 -19.39 24.96 -0.42
C LEU A 215 -19.92 26.37 -0.74
N ALA A 216 -21.12 26.72 -0.27
CA ALA A 216 -21.70 28.05 -0.42
C ALA A 216 -20.80 29.14 0.23
N ARG A 217 -20.32 28.91 1.46
CA ARG A 217 -19.35 29.80 2.12
C ARG A 217 -18.02 29.94 1.36
N LYS A 218 -17.66 28.96 0.52
CA LYS A 218 -16.50 29.01 -0.36
C LYS A 218 -16.78 29.68 -1.70
N GLY A 219 -18.01 30.16 -1.93
CA GLY A 219 -18.40 30.90 -3.12
C GLY A 219 -18.86 30.02 -4.29
N LEU A 220 -19.18 28.73 -4.05
CA LEU A 220 -19.76 27.89 -5.10
C LEU A 220 -21.16 28.39 -5.46
N THR A 221 -21.39 28.70 -6.74
CA THR A 221 -22.68 29.08 -7.31
C THR A 221 -23.08 28.09 -8.39
N TYR A 222 -24.38 27.83 -8.53
CA TYR A 222 -24.93 26.99 -9.58
C TYR A 222 -25.57 27.88 -10.64
N ARG A 223 -25.41 27.54 -11.91
CA ARG A 223 -26.01 28.26 -13.04
C ARG A 223 -26.49 27.24 -14.06
N ASP A 224 -27.72 27.41 -14.53
CA ASP A 224 -28.21 26.63 -15.65
C ASP A 224 -27.51 27.07 -16.93
N ALA A 225 -27.23 26.12 -17.82
CA ALA A 225 -26.74 26.45 -19.15
C ALA A 225 -27.84 27.20 -19.91
N PRO A 226 -27.51 28.23 -20.71
CA PRO A 226 -28.51 28.92 -21.51
C PRO A 226 -29.18 27.93 -22.45
N SER A 227 -30.51 27.81 -22.36
CA SER A 227 -31.31 27.21 -23.42
C SER A 227 -31.14 28.08 -24.66
N GLY A 228 -31.06 27.51 -25.86
CA GLY A 228 -30.69 28.20 -27.09
C GLY A 228 -31.60 29.36 -27.55
N GLU A 229 -32.51 29.83 -26.70
CA GLU A 229 -33.50 30.87 -26.97
C GLU A 229 -33.24 32.19 -26.21
N ASP A 230 -32.38 32.25 -25.18
CA ASP A 230 -32.11 33.51 -24.46
C ASP A 230 -30.62 33.70 -24.10
N VAL A 231 -29.93 34.60 -24.83
CA VAL A 231 -28.52 34.98 -24.60
C VAL A 231 -28.39 36.16 -23.62
N SER A 232 -29.42 36.45 -22.81
CA SER A 232 -29.40 37.59 -21.89
C SER A 232 -30.05 37.31 -20.54
N ALA A 233 -29.45 36.43 -19.73
CA ALA A 233 -29.67 36.46 -18.27
C ALA A 233 -28.53 35.77 -17.52
N ASP A 234 -27.75 36.53 -16.76
CA ASP A 234 -26.75 36.02 -15.82
C ASP A 234 -27.42 35.69 -14.48
N ALA A 235 -28.18 34.60 -14.41
CA ALA A 235 -28.87 34.18 -13.19
C ALA A 235 -28.02 33.14 -12.42
N SER A 236 -27.25 33.59 -11.42
CA SER A 236 -26.68 32.70 -10.41
C SER A 236 -27.75 32.19 -9.46
N VAL A 237 -27.83 30.88 -9.28
CA VAL A 237 -28.68 30.20 -8.31
C VAL A 237 -27.81 29.72 -7.14
N ASP A 238 -28.36 29.79 -5.92
CA ASP A 238 -27.71 29.27 -4.72
C ASP A 238 -27.48 27.75 -4.81
N VAL A 239 -26.54 27.24 -4.01
CA VAL A 239 -26.28 25.80 -3.92
C VAL A 239 -27.60 25.07 -3.60
N PRO A 240 -28.07 24.15 -4.46
CA PRO A 240 -29.38 23.52 -4.28
C PRO A 240 -29.49 22.88 -2.90
N ALA A 241 -30.62 23.08 -2.22
CA ALA A 241 -30.89 22.39 -0.96
C ALA A 241 -30.98 20.86 -1.18
N ALA A 242 -30.83 20.08 -0.11
CA ALA A 242 -30.99 18.63 -0.17
C ALA A 242 -32.35 18.27 -0.78
N GLU A 243 -32.35 17.59 -1.93
CA GLU A 243 -33.58 16.99 -2.45
C GLU A 243 -33.98 15.86 -1.50
N ARG A 244 -35.12 16.02 -0.82
CA ARG A 244 -35.70 14.94 -0.02
C ARG A 244 -36.19 13.90 -1.02
N THR A 245 -35.42 12.83 -1.22
CA THR A 245 -35.90 11.66 -1.96
C THR A 245 -37.09 11.08 -1.19
N GLY A 246 -38.29 11.45 -1.62
CA GLY A 246 -39.54 10.92 -1.11
C GLY A 246 -39.66 9.45 -1.50
N GLY A 247 -39.45 8.56 -0.54
CA GLY A 247 -39.86 7.16 -0.67
C GLY A 247 -41.37 7.06 -0.64
N ARG A 248 -41.96 6.61 -1.75
CA ARG A 248 -43.25 5.92 -1.77
C ARG A 248 -43.02 4.44 -1.51
#